data_AF-A0A973ZB93-F1
#
_entry.id   AF-A0A973ZB93-F1
#
_cell.length_a   1.000
_cell.length_b   1.000
_cell.length_c   1.000
_cell.angle_alpha   90.00
_cell.angle_beta   90.00
_cell.angle_gamma   90.00
#
_symmetry.space_group_name_H-M   'P 1'
#
loop_
_entity.id
_entity.type
_entity.pdbx_description
1 polymer ?
#
loop_
_entity_poly.entity_id
_entity_poly.type
_entity_poly.pdbx_seq_one_letter_code
_entity_poly.pdbx_strand_id
1 'polypeptide(L)'
;MRLDVVTIFPEYLEPLNVSLVGKARARGQLNVHVHDLRDWTYDRHNTVDDTPYGGGPGMVMKTEPWADALDSVLADGYETGSRAP
;
A
#
# COMPACT_ATOMS: atom_id res chain seq x y z
N MET A 1 8.56 -4.17 -14.44
CA MET A 1 8.40 -3.02 -13.52
C MET A 1 7.53 -3.46 -12.35
N ARG A 2 7.93 -3.14 -11.11
CA ARG A 2 7.14 -3.42 -9.89
C ARG A 2 6.51 -2.11 -9.39
N LEU A 3 5.25 -2.18 -8.97
CA LEU A 3 4.50 -1.10 -8.33
C LEU A 3 3.85 -1.64 -7.06
N ASP A 4 4.06 -0.97 -5.94
CA ASP A 4 3.38 -1.24 -4.69
C ASP A 4 2.51 -0.04 -4.35
N VAL A 5 1.25 -0.28 -4.00
CA VAL A 5 0.29 0.75 -3.63
C VAL A 5 -0.22 0.47 -2.23
N VAL A 6 0.05 1.39 -1.31
CA VAL A 6 -0.49 1.35 0.06
C VAL A 6 -1.72 2.26 0.11
N THR A 7 -2.86 1.72 0.52
CA THR A 7 -4.16 2.41 0.55
C THR A 7 -5.06 1.85 1.63
N ILE A 8 -6.08 2.60 2.05
CA ILE A 8 -7.15 2.09 2.93
C ILE A 8 -8.36 1.59 2.13
N PHE A 9 -8.33 1.75 0.80
CA PHE A 9 -9.39 1.34 -0.15
C PHE A 9 -8.82 0.45 -1.27
N PRO A 10 -8.41 -0.79 -0.96
CA PRO A 10 -7.80 -1.68 -1.96
C PRO A 10 -8.72 -1.96 -3.14
N GLU A 11 -10.03 -2.09 -2.92
CA GLU A 11 -11.02 -2.39 -3.96
C GLU A 11 -11.14 -1.27 -5.00
N TYR A 12 -10.76 -0.03 -4.65
CA TYR A 12 -10.73 1.09 -5.58
C TYR A 12 -9.74 0.87 -6.74
N LEU A 13 -8.78 -0.05 -6.56
CA LEU A 13 -7.75 -0.39 -7.52
C LEU A 13 -8.05 -1.66 -8.33
N GLU A 14 -9.22 -2.28 -8.16
CA GLU A 14 -9.68 -3.38 -9.01
C GLU A 14 -9.61 -3.09 -10.52
N PRO A 15 -9.81 -1.84 -11.01
CA PRO A 15 -9.61 -1.51 -12.43
C PRO A 15 -8.19 -1.79 -12.96
N LEU A 16 -7.18 -1.94 -12.08
CA LEU A 16 -5.82 -2.36 -12.48
C LEU A 16 -5.76 -3.82 -12.96
N ASN A 17 -6.82 -4.61 -12.77
CA ASN A 17 -6.92 -5.99 -13.24
C ASN A 17 -7.49 -6.11 -14.66
N VAL A 18 -7.96 -5.02 -15.28
CA VAL A 18 -8.64 -5.06 -16.59
C VAL A 18 -7.94 -4.26 -17.68
N SER A 19 -8.41 -4.42 -18.93
CA SER A 19 -7.94 -3.65 -20.10
C SER A 19 -6.42 -3.74 -20.31
N LEU A 20 -5.76 -2.64 -20.68
CA LEU A 20 -4.32 -2.58 -20.96
C LEU A 20 -3.48 -2.94 -19.73
N VAL A 21 -3.85 -2.46 -18.54
CA VAL A 21 -3.11 -2.73 -17.30
C VAL A 21 -3.20 -4.22 -16.94
N GLY A 22 -4.40 -4.80 -16.97
CA GLY A 22 -4.60 -6.24 -16.76
C GLY A 22 -3.82 -7.11 -17.75
N LYS A 23 -3.80 -6.74 -19.04
CA LYS A 23 -2.97 -7.42 -20.05
C LYS A 23 -1.47 -7.32 -19.76
N ALA A 24 -0.98 -6.16 -19.33
CA ALA A 24 0.43 -5.98 -18.98
C ALA A 24 0.82 -6.84 -17.76
N ARG A 25 -0.08 -6.96 -16.77
CA ARG A 25 0.10 -7.86 -15.61
C ARG A 25 0.11 -9.32 -16.03
N ALA A 26 -0.86 -9.76 -16.82
CA ALA A 26 -0.93 -11.14 -17.33
C ALA A 26 0.30 -11.54 -18.16
N ARG A 27 0.93 -10.58 -18.84
CA ARG A 27 2.17 -10.78 -19.61
C ARG A 27 3.45 -10.68 -18.76
N GLY A 28 3.34 -10.46 -17.45
CA GLY A 28 4.49 -10.30 -16.55
C GLY A 28 5.29 -9.00 -16.76
N GLN A 29 4.79 -8.06 -17.56
CA GLN A 29 5.48 -6.79 -17.83
C GLN A 29 5.33 -5.81 -16.65
N LEU A 30 4.23 -5.96 -15.91
CA LEU A 30 3.88 -5.17 -14.75
C LEU A 30 3.53 -6.07 -13.57
N ASN A 31 4.20 -5.87 -12.44
CA ASN A 31 3.86 -6.53 -11.17
C ASN A 31 3.28 -5.48 -10.22
N VAL A 32 1.98 -5.57 -9.91
CA VAL A 32 1.29 -4.62 -9.01
C VAL A 32 0.87 -5.35 -7.75
N HIS A 33 1.27 -4.81 -6.61
CA HIS A 33 0.84 -5.24 -5.28
C HIS A 33 0.04 -4.11 -4.65
N VAL A 34 -1.12 -4.46 -4.10
CA VAL A 34 -1.99 -3.51 -3.38
C VAL A 34 -2.04 -3.96 -1.95
N HIS A 35 -1.70 -3.05 -1.05
CA HIS A 35 -1.52 -3.27 0.38
C HIS A 35 -2.57 -2.45 1.14
N ASP A 36 -3.34 -3.10 2.00
CA ASP A 36 -4.29 -2.40 2.87
C ASP A 36 -3.56 -1.87 4.10
N LEU A 37 -3.46 -0.55 4.24
CA LEU A 37 -2.76 0.08 5.36
C LEU A 37 -3.31 -0.36 6.73
N ARG A 38 -4.58 -0.77 6.76
CA ARG A 38 -5.25 -1.26 7.98
C ARG A 38 -4.62 -2.53 8.54
N ASP A 39 -3.89 -3.30 7.73
CA ASP A 39 -3.21 -4.53 8.17
C ASP A 39 -2.03 -4.23 9.13
N TRP A 40 -1.52 -2.99 9.15
CA TRP A 40 -0.46 -2.51 10.05
C TRP A 40 -0.98 -1.68 11.22
N THR A 41 -2.23 -1.91 11.60
CA THR A 41 -2.82 -1.30 12.79
C THR A 41 -2.93 -2.32 13.93
N TYR A 42 -2.97 -1.83 15.17
CA TYR A 42 -2.88 -2.68 16.36
C TYR A 42 -4.07 -2.51 17.32
N ASP A 43 -4.99 -1.60 17.00
CA ASP A 43 -6.22 -1.39 17.75
C ASP A 43 -7.38 -2.17 17.12
N ARG A 44 -8.41 -2.45 17.92
CA ARG A 44 -9.60 -3.22 17.49
C ARG A 44 -10.34 -2.60 16.30
N HIS A 45 -10.23 -1.29 16.10
CA HIS A 45 -10.96 -0.57 15.07
C HIS A 45 -10.15 -0.37 13.78
N ASN A 46 -8.92 -0.88 13.75
CA ASN A 46 -7.96 -0.70 12.67
C ASN A 46 -7.79 0.78 12.28
N THR A 47 -7.51 1.62 13.28
CA THR A 47 -7.50 3.08 13.15
C THR A 47 -6.20 3.57 12.50
N VAL A 48 -6.33 4.28 11.38
CA VAL A 48 -5.23 4.72 10.50
C VAL A 48 -4.98 6.23 10.53
N ASP A 49 -5.85 6.99 11.18
CA ASP A 49 -5.81 8.44 11.29
C ASP A 49 -6.03 8.89 12.74
N ASP A 50 -5.60 10.11 13.06
CA ASP A 50 -5.77 10.72 14.37
C ASP A 50 -5.96 12.24 14.24
N THR A 51 -6.39 12.86 15.34
CA THR A 51 -6.64 14.30 15.43
C THR A 51 -5.33 15.07 15.21
N PRO A 52 -5.31 16.13 14.37
CA PRO A 52 -4.12 16.93 14.18
C PRO A 52 -3.65 17.59 15.49
N TYR A 53 -2.34 17.54 15.75
CA TYR A 53 -1.75 18.34 16.82
C TYR A 53 -2.02 19.84 16.57
N GLY A 54 -2.42 20.56 17.62
CA GLY A 54 -2.87 21.96 17.52
C GLY A 54 -4.38 22.10 17.25
N GLY A 55 -5.10 21.00 17.03
CA GLY A 55 -6.55 20.98 16.80
C GLY A 55 -6.96 21.45 15.41
N GLY A 56 -8.27 21.66 15.23
CA GLY A 56 -8.89 21.99 13.94
C GLY A 56 -9.72 20.84 13.37
N PRO A 57 -10.49 21.08 12.31
CA PRO A 57 -11.28 20.05 11.67
C PRO A 57 -10.41 19.09 10.84
N GLY A 58 -10.91 17.87 10.63
CA GLY A 58 -10.24 16.85 9.84
C GLY A 58 -9.29 15.97 10.65
N MET A 59 -8.59 15.09 9.96
CA MET A 59 -7.74 14.04 10.53
C MET A 59 -6.42 13.97 9.76
N VAL A 60 -5.36 13.47 10.41
CA VAL A 60 -4.05 13.20 9.81
C VAL A 60 -3.76 11.72 9.94
N MET A 61 -3.21 11.11 8.90
CA MET A 61 -2.82 9.71 8.95
C MET A 61 -1.77 9.47 10.05
N LYS A 62 -1.96 8.43 10.85
CA LYS A 62 -1.04 8.03 11.91
C LYS A 62 0.29 7.57 11.34
N THR A 63 1.38 7.88 12.02
CA THR A 63 2.73 7.55 11.55
C THR A 63 3.05 6.07 11.66
N GLU A 64 2.57 5.39 12.70
CA GLU A 64 2.95 4.01 13.00
C GLU A 64 2.54 3.03 11.89
N PRO A 65 1.27 2.99 11.42
CA PRO A 65 0.89 2.06 10.35
C PRO A 65 1.65 2.32 9.04
N TRP A 66 1.98 3.60 8.76
CA TRP A 66 2.77 3.96 7.58
C TRP A 66 4.22 3.52 7.70
N ALA A 67 4.84 3.68 8.87
CA ALA A 67 6.21 3.24 9.09
C ALA A 67 6.34 1.73 8.89
N ASP A 68 5.47 0.95 9.55
CA ASP A 68 5.50 -0.52 9.48
C ASP A 68 5.18 -1.02 8.06
N ALA A 69 4.22 -0.40 7.37
CA ALA A 69 3.89 -0.73 6.00
C ALA A 69 5.07 -0.46 5.05
N LEU A 70 5.70 0.71 5.16
CA LEU A 70 6.83 1.07 4.29
C LEU A 70 8.05 0.19 4.54
N ASP A 71 8.39 -0.08 5.80
CA ASP A 71 9.51 -0.96 6.16
C ASP A 71 9.29 -2.38 5.59
N SER A 72 8.07 -2.92 5.74
CA SER A 72 7.71 -4.23 5.19
C SER A 72 7.76 -4.27 3.66
N VAL A 73 7.09 -3.32 3.00
CA VAL A 73 6.94 -3.32 1.54
C VAL A 73 8.26 -3.04 0.83
N LEU A 74 9.09 -2.15 1.38
CA LEU A 74 10.40 -1.85 0.81
C LEU A 74 11.35 -3.04 0.97
N ALA A 75 11.36 -3.72 2.12
CA ALA A 75 12.17 -4.93 2.30
C ALA A 75 11.85 -5.98 1.23
N ASP A 76 10.56 -6.27 1.00
CA ASP A 76 10.11 -7.19 -0.05
C ASP A 76 10.49 -6.71 -1.46
N GLY A 77 10.41 -5.40 -1.69
CA GLY A 77 10.79 -4.73 -2.94
C GLY A 77 12.27 -4.90 -3.27
N TYR A 78 13.15 -4.65 -2.29
CA TYR A 78 14.60 -4.80 -2.42
C TYR A 78 15.01 -6.26 -2.62
N GLU A 79 14.39 -7.22 -1.92
CA GLU A 79 14.66 -8.64 -2.12
C GLU A 79 14.28 -9.11 -3.53
N THR A 80 13.17 -8.60 -4.07
CA THR A 80 12.73 -8.92 -5.44
C THR A 80 13.65 -8.28 -6.49
N GLY A 81 14.10 -7.05 -6.25
CA GLY A 81 15.01 -6.34 -7.17
C GLY A 81 16.44 -6.87 -7.17
N SER A 82 16.94 -7.35 -6.02
CA SER A 82 18.28 -7.92 -5.87
C SER A 82 18.42 -9.36 -6.38
N ARG A 83 17.30 -10.07 -6.59
CA ARG A 83 17.25 -11.40 -7.20
C ARG A 83 17.06 -11.41 -8.72
N ALA A 84 17.03 -10.25 -9.38
CA ALA A 84 17.07 -10.20 -10.83
C ALA A 84 18.51 -10.51 -11.33
N PRO A 85 18.70 -11.43 -12.30
CA PRO A 85 20.02 -11.74 -12.86
C PRO A 85 20.65 -10.56 -13.60
#